data_AF-A0A3N8H1L3-F1
#
_entry.id   AF-A0A3N8H1L3-F1
#
_cell.length_a   1.000
_cell.length_b   1.000
_cell.length_c   1.000
_cell.angle_alpha   90.00
_cell.angle_beta   90.00
_cell.angle_gamma   90.00
#
_symmetry.space_group_name_H-M   'P 1'
#
loop_
_entity.id
_entity.type
_entity.pdbx_description
1 polymer ?
#
loop_
_entity_poly.entity_id
_entity_poly.type
_entity_poly.pdbx_seq_one_letter_code
_entity_poly.pdbx_strand_id
1 'polypeptide(L)'
;MVVQRVDGVCFVPADLSAAMGYLGQPDHPEVQRAILDGIGAVRRAGKAFCRLTVERVLAKRYVEGGALFAAVCVDTALLARAARELAAYFDKHESSGEVKTSSVY
;
A
#
# COMPACT_ATOMS: atom_id res chain seq x y z
N MET A 1 -3.86 24.09 17.34
CA MET A 1 -2.81 24.19 18.37
C MET A 1 -1.83 23.05 18.15
N VAL A 2 -0.52 23.30 18.14
CA VAL A 2 0.50 22.24 18.02
C VAL A 2 0.73 21.64 19.40
N VAL A 3 0.73 20.31 19.52
CA VAL A 3 0.98 19.61 20.78
C VAL A 3 2.49 19.44 20.97
N GLN A 4 3.02 19.85 22.13
CA GLN A 4 4.43 19.61 22.47
C GLN A 4 4.68 18.10 22.59
N ARG A 5 5.82 17.63 22.07
CA ARG A 5 6.26 16.21 22.02
C ARG A 5 5.60 15.30 20.98
N VAL A 6 4.81 15.84 20.05
CA VAL A 6 4.43 15.11 18.83
C VAL A 6 5.47 15.42 17.74
N ASP A 7 6.15 14.38 17.24
CA ASP A 7 7.19 14.51 16.22
C ASP A 7 6.65 14.40 14.80
N GLY A 8 5.55 13.67 14.61
CA GLY A 8 4.91 13.53 13.32
C GLY A 8 3.55 12.86 13.35
N VAL A 9 2.94 12.77 12.16
CA VAL A 9 1.61 12.20 11.96
C VAL A 9 1.63 11.24 10.78
N CYS A 10 1.05 10.05 10.96
CA CYS A 10 0.90 9.03 9.93
C CYS A 10 -0.52 9.06 9.34
N PHE A 11 -0.61 9.07 8.01
CA PHE A 11 -1.88 9.01 7.28
C PHE A 11 -2.09 7.61 6.69
N VAL A 12 -2.97 6.82 7.29
CA VAL A 12 -3.32 5.47 6.84
C VAL A 12 -4.64 5.52 6.08
N PRO A 13 -4.65 5.37 4.74
CA PRO A 13 -5.87 5.57 3.97
C PRO A 13 -6.95 4.52 4.23
N ALA A 14 -6.56 3.27 4.52
CA ALA A 14 -7.51 2.21 4.84
C ALA A 14 -8.31 2.57 6.10
N ASP A 15 -7.62 2.88 7.20
CA ASP A 15 -8.27 3.26 8.47
C ASP A 15 -9.08 4.55 8.34
N LEU A 16 -8.51 5.56 7.65
CA LEU A 16 -9.21 6.83 7.44
C LEU A 16 -10.48 6.65 6.60
N SER A 17 -10.42 5.84 5.55
CA SER A 17 -11.61 5.55 4.72
C SER A 17 -12.70 4.86 5.55
N ALA A 18 -12.34 3.89 6.40
CA ALA A 18 -13.27 3.25 7.30
C ALA A 18 -13.90 4.25 8.29
N ALA A 19 -13.09 5.12 8.91
CA ALA A 19 -13.55 6.14 9.85
C ALA A 19 -14.47 7.20 9.20
N MET A 20 -14.29 7.46 7.90
CA MET A 20 -15.10 8.41 7.13
C MET A 20 -16.35 7.78 6.50
N GLY A 21 -16.63 6.49 6.74
CA GLY A 21 -17.78 5.78 6.18
C GLY A 21 -17.55 5.20 4.77
N TYR A 22 -16.31 5.24 4.27
CA TYR A 22 -15.87 4.73 2.98
C TYR A 22 -15.08 3.42 3.13
N LEU A 23 -15.59 2.47 3.91
CA LEU A 23 -14.89 1.21 4.18
C LEU A 23 -14.49 0.49 2.88
N GLY A 24 -13.21 0.14 2.77
CA GLY A 24 -12.65 -0.52 1.58
C GLY A 24 -12.42 0.42 0.38
N GLN A 25 -12.61 1.73 0.55
CA GLN A 25 -12.45 2.73 -0.51
C GLN A 25 -11.38 3.78 -0.14
N PRO A 26 -10.10 3.37 0.00
CA PRO A 26 -9.00 4.27 0.36
C PRO A 26 -8.76 5.40 -0.66
N ASP A 27 -9.12 5.17 -1.93
CA ASP A 27 -8.95 6.13 -3.03
C ASP A 27 -10.17 7.03 -3.25
N HIS A 28 -11.16 6.98 -2.36
CA HIS A 28 -12.33 7.85 -2.45
C HIS A 28 -11.90 9.33 -2.44
N PRO A 29 -12.45 10.20 -3.31
CA PRO A 29 -12.00 11.59 -3.45
C PRO A 29 -11.98 12.38 -2.14
N GLU A 30 -12.99 12.19 -1.29
CA GLU A 30 -13.05 12.83 0.04
C GLU A 30 -11.94 12.36 0.98
N VAL A 31 -11.60 11.06 0.95
CA VAL A 31 -10.51 10.50 1.76
C VAL A 31 -9.19 11.11 1.30
N GLN A 32 -8.93 11.13 -0.01
CA GLN A 32 -7.72 11.72 -0.59
C GLN A 32 -7.60 13.22 -0.28
N ARG A 33 -8.70 13.98 -0.35
CA ARG A 33 -8.73 15.39 0.05
C ARG A 33 -8.35 15.56 1.52
N ALA A 34 -8.97 14.79 2.42
CA ALA A 34 -8.66 14.85 3.86
C ALA A 34 -7.18 14.54 4.16
N ILE A 35 -6.58 13.59 3.43
CA ILE A 35 -5.15 13.26 3.55
C ILE A 35 -4.28 14.45 3.13
N LEU A 36 -4.57 15.05 1.97
CA LEU A 36 -3.80 16.18 1.46
C LEU A 36 -3.91 17.40 2.39
N ASP A 37 -5.12 17.69 2.89
CA ASP A 37 -5.36 18.78 3.84
C ASP A 37 -4.60 18.55 5.15
N GLY A 38 -4.63 17.31 5.66
CA GLY A 38 -3.88 16.90 6.84
C GLY A 38 -2.37 17.04 6.66
N ILE A 39 -1.82 16.57 5.54
CA ILE A 39 -0.40 16.74 5.20
C ILE A 39 -0.04 18.23 5.18
N GLY A 40 -0.88 19.07 4.57
CA GLY A 40 -0.69 20.52 4.57
C GLY A 40 -0.64 21.11 5.98
N ALA A 41 -1.52 20.68 6.88
CA ALA A 41 -1.54 21.13 8.27
C ALA A 41 -0.28 20.71 9.04
N VAL A 42 0.17 19.47 8.89
CA VAL A 42 1.38 18.93 9.52
C VAL A 42 2.63 19.67 9.05
N ARG A 43 2.72 19.95 7.74
CA ARG A 43 3.82 20.75 7.17
C ARG A 43 3.83 22.18 7.70
N ARG A 44 2.68 22.86 7.79
CA ARG A 44 2.58 24.20 8.39
C ARG A 44 2.98 24.22 9.86
N ALA A 45 2.81 23.12 10.57
CA ALA A 45 3.23 22.96 11.95
C ALA A 45 4.73 22.62 12.11
N GLY A 46 5.49 22.46 11.02
CA GLY A 46 6.90 22.08 11.06
C GLY A 46 7.12 20.66 11.58
N LYS A 47 6.13 19.76 11.41
CA LYS A 47 6.17 18.37 11.89
C LYS A 47 6.36 17.39 10.73
N ALA A 48 6.88 16.20 11.03
CA ALA A 48 7.04 15.14 10.06
C ALA A 48 5.68 14.55 9.65
N PHE A 49 5.52 14.16 8.39
CA PHE A 49 4.40 13.33 7.96
C PHE A 49 4.87 11.99 7.43
N CYS A 50 4.02 10.99 7.60
CA CYS A 50 4.18 9.65 7.03
C CYS A 50 2.93 9.25 6.26
N ARG A 51 3.12 8.52 5.16
CA ARG A 51 2.04 7.94 4.37
C ARG A 51 2.32 6.47 4.13
N LEU A 52 1.31 5.63 4.38
CA LEU A 52 1.32 4.24 3.96
C LEU A 52 0.79 4.13 2.54
N THR A 53 1.61 3.61 1.62
CA THR A 53 1.21 3.31 0.25
C THR A 53 2.07 2.18 -0.30
N VAL A 54 1.45 1.19 -0.92
CA VAL A 54 2.17 0.10 -1.61
C VAL A 54 2.43 0.39 -3.10
N GLU A 55 1.95 1.55 -3.58
CA GLU A 55 2.16 2.01 -4.95
C GLU A 55 3.48 2.80 -5.03
N ARG A 56 4.40 2.34 -5.89
CA ARG A 56 5.79 2.83 -5.94
C ARG A 56 5.90 4.25 -6.46
N VAL A 57 5.12 4.64 -7.47
CA VAL A 57 5.18 5.98 -8.05
C VAL A 57 4.73 7.01 -7.01
N LEU A 58 3.66 6.71 -6.28
CA LEU A 58 3.11 7.54 -5.23
C LEU A 58 4.04 7.59 -4.02
N ALA A 59 4.62 6.46 -3.61
CA ALA A 59 5.65 6.43 -2.57
C ALA A 59 6.82 7.37 -2.90
N LYS A 60 7.33 7.28 -4.13
CA LYS A 60 8.42 8.15 -4.62
C LYS A 60 8.04 9.62 -4.57
N ARG A 61 6.85 9.98 -5.04
CA ARG A 61 6.34 11.38 -4.98
C ARG A 61 6.27 11.91 -3.56
N TYR A 62 5.86 11.10 -2.59
CA TYR A 62 5.81 11.53 -1.18
C TYR A 62 7.20 11.68 -0.57
N VAL A 63 8.14 10.77 -0.87
CA VAL A 63 9.54 10.89 -0.44
C VAL A 63 10.18 12.16 -1.02
N GLU A 64 10.03 12.40 -2.32
CA GLU A 64 10.49 13.62 -2.99
C GLU A 64 9.80 14.88 -2.43
N GLY A 65 8.55 14.76 -2.00
CA GLY A 65 7.76 15.82 -1.37
C GLY A 65 8.09 16.11 0.10
N GLY A 66 9.09 15.43 0.68
CA GLY A 66 9.57 15.65 2.04
C GLY A 66 8.94 14.75 3.11
N ALA A 67 8.34 13.61 2.73
CA ALA A 67 7.95 12.59 3.70
C ALA A 67 9.21 12.03 4.37
N LEU A 68 9.29 12.18 5.69
CA LEU A 68 10.43 11.68 6.47
C LEU A 68 10.35 10.16 6.71
N PHE A 69 9.14 9.60 6.64
CA PHE A 69 8.89 8.17 6.76
C PHE A 69 7.80 7.76 5.77
N ALA A 70 8.07 6.74 4.94
CA ALA A 70 7.08 6.18 4.02
C ALA A 70 6.99 4.67 4.27
N ALA A 71 5.82 4.21 4.73
CA ALA A 71 5.55 2.79 4.86
C ALA A 71 5.15 2.25 3.48
N VAL A 72 6.12 1.67 2.77
CA VAL A 72 5.96 1.27 1.36
C VAL A 72 5.45 -0.16 1.18
N CYS A 73 5.38 -0.94 2.26
CA CYS A 73 4.98 -2.35 2.20
C CYS A 73 4.54 -2.88 3.57
N VAL A 74 3.82 -4.00 3.54
CA VAL A 74 3.60 -4.89 4.68
C VAL A 74 4.23 -6.23 4.31
N ASP A 75 5.09 -6.77 5.17
CA ASP A 75 5.86 -7.99 4.95
C ASP A 75 5.00 -9.21 4.59
N THR A 76 3.89 -9.42 5.31
CA THR A 76 2.93 -10.49 5.07
C THR A 76 2.24 -10.34 3.72
N ALA A 77 1.93 -9.12 3.31
CA ALA A 77 1.36 -8.85 1.99
C ALA A 77 2.36 -9.15 0.87
N LEU A 78 3.64 -8.80 1.08
CA LEU A 78 4.73 -9.11 0.14
C LEU A 78 4.93 -10.62 0.02
N LEU A 79 5.01 -11.32 1.15
CA LEU A 79 5.18 -12.77 1.21
C LEU A 79 4.00 -13.48 0.52
N ALA A 80 2.76 -13.12 0.86
CA ALA A 80 1.56 -13.72 0.27
C ALA A 80 1.47 -13.46 -1.24
N ARG A 81 1.94 -12.30 -1.71
CA ARG A 81 2.03 -12.00 -3.14
C ARG A 81 3.06 -12.89 -3.83
N ALA A 82 4.30 -12.94 -3.31
CA ALA A 82 5.37 -13.74 -3.90
C ALA A 82 5.02 -15.24 -3.91
N ALA A 83 4.41 -15.76 -2.83
CA ALA A 83 3.95 -17.14 -2.76
C ALA A 83 2.87 -17.46 -3.82
N ARG A 84 1.89 -16.56 -4.01
CA ARG A 84 0.86 -16.73 -5.05
C ARG A 84 1.43 -16.66 -6.46
N GLU A 85 2.37 -15.75 -6.72
CA GLU A 85 3.06 -15.64 -8.01
C GLU A 85 3.85 -16.92 -8.32
N LEU A 86 4.55 -17.49 -7.33
CA LEU A 86 5.29 -18.75 -7.48
C LEU A 86 4.36 -19.94 -7.74
N ALA A 87 3.28 -20.07 -6.97
CA ALA A 87 2.28 -21.13 -7.18
C ALA A 87 1.67 -21.05 -8.59
N ALA A 88 1.23 -19.86 -9.00
CA ALA A 88 0.64 -19.66 -10.32
C ALA A 88 1.61 -19.93 -11.48
N TYR A 89 2.91 -19.72 -11.27
CA TYR A 89 3.94 -20.09 -12.25
C TYR A 89 3.96 -21.61 -12.45
N PHE A 90 4.02 -22.39 -11.38
CA PHE A 90 4.06 -23.85 -11.46
C PHE A 90 2.72 -24.49 -11.87
N ASP A 91 1.58 -23.94 -11.45
CA ASP A 91 0.25 -24.40 -11.91
C ASP A 91 0.11 -24.29 -13.44
N LYS A 92 0.66 -23.24 -14.05
CA LYS A 92 0.66 -23.08 -15.52
C LYS A 92 1.62 -24.05 -16.23
N HIS A 93 2.64 -24.54 -15.53
CA HIS A 93 3.62 -25.49 -16.07
C HIS A 93 3.13 -26.95 -16.02
N GLU A 94 2.16 -27.31 -15.17
CA GLU A 94 1.55 -28.65 -15.19
C GLU A 94 0.57 -28.86 -16.37
N SER A 95 -0.05 -27.79 -16.90
CA SER A 95 -0.98 -27.87 -18.04
C SER A 95 -0.29 -28.10 -19.41
N SER A 96 1.04 -28.16 -19.48
CA SER A 96 1.79 -28.33 -20.74
C SER A 96 2.38 -29.74 -20.93
N GLY A 97 2.07 -30.67 -20.03
CA GLY A 97 2.60 -32.02 -20.01
C GLY A 97 1.54 -33.09 -20.28
N GLU A 98 0.84 -33.02 -21.41
CA GLU A 98 0.08 -34.17 -21.90
C GLU A 98 1.08 -35.23 -22.39
N VAL A 99 1.52 -36.10 -21.46
CA VAL A 99 2.30 -37.29 -21.79
C VAL A 99 1.38 -38.23 -22.57
N LYS A 100 1.56 -38.27 -23.90
CA LYS A 100 1.00 -39.33 -24.74
C LYS A 100 1.54 -40.68 -24.27
N THR A 101 0.76 -41.37 -23.45
CA THR A 101 0.94 -42.79 -23.18
C THR A 101 0.50 -43.54 -24.44
N SER A 102 1.44 -44.00 -25.26
CA SER A 102 1.10 -45.00 -26.28
C SER A 102 0.82 -46.32 -25.56
N SER A 103 -0.45 -46.72 -25.54
CA SER A 103 -0.86 -48.07 -25.15
C SER A 103 -0.16 -49.06 -26.07
N VAL A 104 0.63 -49.97 -25.47
CA VAL A 104 0.95 -51.26 -26.11
C VAL A 104 0.13 -52.30 -25.38
N TYR A 105 -1.18 -52.26 -25.62
CA TYR A 105 -2.17 -53.34 -25.65
C TYR A 105 -3.38 -52.81 -26.39
#